data_AF-A0A8T6FR49-F1
#
_entry.id   AF-A0A8T6FR49-F1
#
_cell.length_a   1.000
_cell.length_b   1.000
_cell.length_c   1.000
_cell.angle_alpha   90.00
_cell.angle_beta   90.00
_cell.angle_gamma   90.00
#
_symmetry.space_group_name_H-M   'P 1'
#
loop_
_entity.id
_entity.type
_entity.pdbx_description
1 polymer ?
#
loop_
_entity_poly.entity_id
_entity_poly.type
_entity_poly.pdbx_seq_one_letter_code
_entity_poly.pdbx_strand_id
1 'polypeptide(L)'
;MPPLTAAPLLVGQSLELWREPLAGALRRRDPEPLAARARRQLTAASDAGLERVALDLNRGLGAGEPPARLANDLAWAAAAVRGAEPGVALWLDCGSHEALTAVLAEIPPPLTVNAVFPERPGARELLDAAAAAGADVVVSPAGIADADLAGLLREAERARALLAGAGLVEAWFDCLAAPPPAPPGRAPAPARAPAARAARPRRGPRPAGADVARGAGAP
;
A
#
# COMPACT_ATOMS: atom_id res chain seq x y z
N MET A 1 23.92 -8.80 25.70
CA MET A 1 23.09 -8.40 24.55
C MET A 1 23.90 -7.42 23.73
N PRO A 2 24.19 -7.68 22.44
CA PRO A 2 24.76 -6.64 21.59
C PRO A 2 23.80 -5.44 21.58
N PRO A 3 24.30 -4.20 21.57
CA PRO A 3 23.41 -3.06 21.47
C PRO A 3 22.64 -3.14 20.15
N LEU A 4 21.37 -2.72 20.16
CA LEU A 4 20.63 -2.40 18.94
C LEU A 4 21.29 -1.16 18.34
N THR A 5 22.44 -1.32 17.68
CA THR A 5 23.34 -0.22 17.27
C THR A 5 22.90 0.48 15.98
N ALA A 6 21.84 0.01 15.33
CA ALA A 6 21.28 0.71 14.17
C ALA A 6 20.25 1.74 14.63
N ALA A 7 20.37 2.98 14.14
CA ALA A 7 19.33 3.99 14.30
C ALA A 7 17.97 3.41 13.82
N PRO A 8 16.86 3.70 14.53
CA PRO A 8 15.54 3.23 14.13
C PRO A 8 15.17 3.79 12.75
N LEU A 9 14.53 2.96 11.92
CA LEU A 9 14.01 3.37 10.62
C LEU A 9 12.58 3.91 10.79
N LEU A 10 12.34 5.15 10.37
CA LEU A 10 10.99 5.73 10.33
C LEU A 10 10.32 5.44 8.98
N VAL A 11 9.07 4.97 9.03
CA VAL A 11 8.22 4.77 7.86
C VAL A 11 7.16 5.88 7.78
N GLY A 12 7.22 6.71 6.75
CA GLY A 12 6.21 7.74 6.51
C GLY A 12 4.94 7.18 5.88
N GLN A 13 3.82 7.17 6.62
CA GLN A 13 2.56 6.53 6.22
C GLN A 13 1.53 7.46 5.54
N SER A 14 1.95 8.63 5.03
CA SER A 14 0.98 9.62 4.49
C SER A 14 0.64 9.47 2.99
N LEU A 15 1.30 8.55 2.27
CA LEU A 15 1.12 8.36 0.82
C LEU A 15 0.10 7.26 0.50
N GLU A 16 -1.08 7.41 1.09
CA GLU A 16 -2.24 6.54 0.95
C GLU A 16 -2.99 6.87 -0.37
N LEU A 17 -2.62 6.21 -1.47
CA LEU A 17 -3.12 6.48 -2.82
C LEU A 17 -4.63 6.21 -2.99
N TRP A 18 -5.25 5.48 -2.07
CA TRP A 18 -6.68 5.24 -2.06
C TRP A 18 -7.47 6.33 -1.31
N ARG A 19 -6.80 7.29 -0.67
CA ARG A 19 -7.42 8.42 0.04
C ARG A 19 -7.29 9.71 -0.75
N GLU A 20 -8.32 10.56 -0.68
CA GLU A 20 -8.22 11.91 -1.26
C GLU A 20 -7.21 12.77 -0.47
N PRO A 21 -6.47 13.68 -1.13
CA PRO A 21 -6.52 14.02 -2.57
C PRO A 21 -5.66 13.11 -3.47
N LEU A 22 -4.91 12.16 -2.91
CA LEU A 22 -3.99 11.30 -3.67
C LEU A 22 -4.73 10.35 -4.62
N ALA A 23 -5.91 9.86 -4.23
CA ALA A 23 -6.77 9.08 -5.12
C ALA A 23 -7.16 9.88 -6.38
N GLY A 24 -7.47 11.17 -6.24
CA GLY A 24 -7.69 12.06 -7.37
C GLY A 24 -6.45 12.24 -8.24
N ALA A 25 -5.28 12.41 -7.61
CA ALA A 25 -4.00 12.55 -8.29
C ALA A 25 -3.65 11.30 -9.13
N LEU A 26 -3.78 10.11 -8.53
CA LEU A 26 -3.55 8.83 -9.21
C LEU A 26 -4.44 8.66 -10.44
N ARG A 27 -5.74 8.98 -10.33
CA ARG A 27 -6.67 8.90 -11.47
C ARG A 27 -6.28 9.82 -12.62
N ARG A 28 -5.74 11.00 -12.32
CA ARG A 28 -5.27 11.97 -13.33
C ARG A 28 -3.82 11.75 -13.75
N ARG A 29 -3.10 10.81 -13.13
CA ARG A 29 -1.65 10.65 -13.24
C ARG A 29 -0.89 11.96 -12.99
N ASP A 30 -1.41 12.75 -12.05
CA ASP A 30 -0.85 14.03 -11.62
C ASP A 30 0.17 13.77 -10.49
N PRO A 31 1.48 13.93 -10.74
CA PRO A 31 2.51 13.54 -9.77
C PRO A 31 2.66 14.56 -8.63
N GLU A 32 2.20 15.80 -8.81
CA GLU A 32 2.51 16.91 -7.89
C GLU A 32 2.01 16.63 -6.47
N PRO A 33 0.75 16.19 -6.24
CA PRO A 33 0.26 16.03 -4.88
C PRO A 33 1.02 14.95 -4.09
N LEU A 34 1.49 13.93 -4.81
CA LEU A 34 2.27 12.83 -4.24
C LEU A 34 3.70 13.30 -3.91
N ALA A 35 4.37 13.94 -4.87
CA ALA A 35 5.69 14.54 -4.69
C ALA A 35 5.72 15.56 -3.54
N ALA A 36 4.73 16.44 -3.46
CA ALA A 36 4.63 17.43 -2.40
C ALA A 36 4.43 16.80 -1.01
N ARG A 37 3.67 15.69 -0.90
CA ARG A 37 3.55 14.95 0.35
C ARG A 37 4.82 14.19 0.73
N ALA A 38 5.52 13.61 -0.25
CA ALA A 38 6.81 12.96 -0.02
C ALA A 38 7.81 13.96 0.58
N ARG A 39 7.97 15.12 -0.06
CA ARG A 39 8.83 16.22 0.43
C ARG A 39 8.50 16.62 1.86
N ARG A 40 7.23 16.88 2.16
CA ARG A 40 6.82 17.26 3.52
C ARG A 40 7.19 16.22 4.58
N GLN A 41 7.05 14.93 4.28
CA GLN A 41 7.44 13.88 5.23
C GLN A 41 8.95 13.83 5.44
N LEU A 42 9.74 13.96 4.37
CA LEU A 42 11.21 13.96 4.48
C LEU A 42 11.73 15.22 5.17
N THR A 43 11.19 16.41 4.88
CA THR A 43 11.52 17.64 5.60
C THR A 43 11.21 17.51 7.08
N ALA A 44 10.01 17.04 7.44
CA ALA A 44 9.64 16.85 8.85
C ALA A 44 10.56 15.84 9.56
N ALA A 45 10.98 14.78 8.88
CA ALA A 45 11.91 13.81 9.43
C ALA A 45 13.33 14.39 9.60
N SER A 46 13.80 15.16 8.62
CA SER A 46 15.08 15.89 8.69
C SER A 46 15.08 16.91 9.83
N ASP A 47 14.02 17.68 9.99
CA ASP A 47 13.87 18.67 11.08
C ASP A 47 13.87 17.99 12.46
N ALA A 48 13.39 16.75 12.54
CA ALA A 48 13.43 15.91 13.74
C ALA A 48 14.77 15.19 13.95
N GLY A 49 15.77 15.41 13.08
CA GLY A 49 17.08 14.77 13.17
C GLY A 49 17.07 13.26 12.87
N LEU A 50 16.11 12.78 12.08
CA LEU A 50 16.01 11.37 11.74
C LEU A 50 16.92 11.02 10.55
N GLU A 51 17.79 10.05 10.76
CA GLU A 51 18.81 9.65 9.78
C GLU A 51 18.31 8.58 8.79
N ARG A 52 17.31 7.78 9.20
CA ARG A 52 16.78 6.66 8.41
C ARG A 52 15.28 6.84 8.21
N VAL A 53 14.91 7.13 6.97
CA VAL A 53 13.51 7.37 6.58
C VAL A 53 13.21 6.64 5.28
N ALA A 54 12.04 6.03 5.22
CA ALA A 54 11.46 5.55 3.97
C ALA A 54 9.98 5.93 3.92
N LEU A 55 9.42 5.91 2.71
CA LEU A 55 8.06 6.39 2.44
C LEU A 55 7.18 5.22 2.01
N ASP A 56 6.08 5.00 2.72
CA ASP A 56 5.09 3.96 2.42
C ASP A 56 4.14 4.42 1.31
N LEU A 57 4.19 3.71 0.18
CA LEU A 57 3.33 3.87 -0.99
C LEU A 57 2.19 2.85 -0.90
N ASN A 58 1.11 3.26 -0.26
CA ASN A 58 -0.02 2.39 -0.01
C ASN A 58 -1.11 2.59 -1.06
N ARG A 59 -1.27 1.60 -1.95
CA ARG A 59 -2.32 1.58 -2.98
C ARG A 59 -3.68 1.17 -2.44
N GLY A 60 -3.74 0.65 -1.21
CA GLY A 60 -4.90 0.02 -0.61
C GLY A 60 -5.13 -1.39 -1.15
N LEU A 61 -6.06 -2.13 -0.54
CA LEU A 61 -6.30 -3.56 -0.78
C LEU A 61 -6.78 -3.92 -2.20
N GLY A 62 -7.02 -2.94 -3.09
CA GLY A 62 -7.29 -3.18 -4.50
C GLY A 62 -8.42 -4.18 -4.80
N ALA A 63 -9.41 -4.34 -3.92
CA ALA A 63 -10.37 -5.43 -4.00
C ALA A 63 -11.09 -5.46 -5.37
N GLY A 64 -10.85 -6.54 -6.12
CA GLY A 64 -11.40 -6.74 -7.47
C GLY A 64 -10.65 -6.01 -8.60
N GLU A 65 -9.55 -5.34 -8.32
CA GLU A 65 -8.68 -4.76 -9.36
C GLU A 65 -7.69 -5.82 -9.89
N PRO A 66 -7.41 -5.84 -11.20
CA PRO A 66 -6.38 -6.73 -11.76
C PRO A 66 -4.99 -6.42 -11.16
N PRO A 67 -4.18 -7.44 -10.84
CA PRO A 67 -2.82 -7.25 -10.30
C PRO A 67 -1.94 -6.32 -11.15
N ALA A 68 -2.00 -6.45 -12.47
CA ALA A 68 -1.27 -5.57 -13.40
C ALA A 68 -1.65 -4.09 -13.25
N ARG A 69 -2.91 -3.77 -12.88
CA ARG A 69 -3.33 -2.39 -12.63
C ARG A 69 -2.71 -1.85 -11.33
N LEU A 70 -2.70 -2.66 -10.28
CA LEU A 70 -2.10 -2.30 -9.00
C LEU A 70 -0.59 -2.09 -9.14
N ALA A 71 0.10 -2.99 -9.85
CA ALA A 71 1.52 -2.86 -10.16
C ALA A 71 1.82 -1.56 -10.93
N ASN A 72 1.06 -1.26 -11.99
CA ASN A 72 1.22 -0.02 -12.75
C ASN A 72 0.94 1.25 -11.93
N ASP A 73 -0.02 1.20 -11.01
CA ASP A 73 -0.29 2.30 -10.09
C ASP A 73 0.87 2.53 -9.11
N LEU A 74 1.47 1.45 -8.57
CA LEU A 74 2.66 1.52 -7.72
C LEU A 74 3.90 2.02 -8.47
N ALA A 75 4.17 1.51 -9.68
CA ALA A 75 5.31 1.95 -10.50
C ALA A 75 5.25 3.45 -10.80
N TRP A 76 4.07 3.95 -11.17
CA TRP A 76 3.86 5.38 -11.38
C TRP A 76 4.06 6.20 -10.09
N ALA A 77 3.54 5.72 -8.96
CA ALA A 77 3.68 6.42 -7.68
C ALA A 77 5.15 6.48 -7.24
N ALA A 78 5.88 5.38 -7.39
CA ALA A 78 7.31 5.30 -7.12
C ALA A 78 8.10 6.26 -8.01
N ALA A 79 7.80 6.31 -9.32
CA ALA A 79 8.42 7.25 -10.25
C ALA A 79 8.14 8.72 -9.88
N ALA A 80 6.90 9.04 -9.49
CA ALA A 80 6.52 10.38 -9.08
C ALA A 80 7.23 10.83 -7.78
N VAL A 81 7.36 9.93 -6.80
CA VAL A 81 8.08 10.22 -5.55
C VAL A 81 9.58 10.36 -5.82
N ARG A 82 10.20 9.43 -6.54
CA ARG A 82 11.65 9.48 -6.82
C ARG A 82 12.05 10.55 -7.81
N GLY A 83 11.12 11.01 -8.65
CA GLY A 83 11.32 12.20 -9.47
C GLY A 83 11.44 13.48 -8.63
N ALA A 84 10.81 13.52 -7.46
CA ALA A 84 10.93 14.63 -6.52
C ALA A 84 12.10 14.45 -5.54
N GLU A 85 12.34 13.21 -5.10
CA GLU A 85 13.30 12.85 -4.05
C GLU A 85 14.12 11.63 -4.49
N PRO A 86 15.17 11.85 -5.29
CA PRO A 86 16.01 10.78 -5.81
C PRO A 86 16.65 9.98 -4.67
N GLY A 87 16.58 8.65 -4.76
CA GLY A 87 17.23 7.75 -3.79
C GLY A 87 16.46 7.51 -2.49
N VAL A 88 15.28 8.12 -2.29
CA VAL A 88 14.45 7.80 -1.14
C VAL A 88 14.05 6.31 -1.15
N ALA A 89 14.18 5.68 0.01
CA ALA A 89 13.72 4.31 0.22
C ALA A 89 12.20 4.26 0.22
N LEU A 90 11.65 3.28 -0.51
CA LEU A 90 10.21 3.13 -0.71
C LEU A 90 9.70 1.85 -0.06
N TRP A 91 8.60 1.97 0.67
CA TRP A 91 7.81 0.83 1.13
C TRP A 91 6.64 0.64 0.18
N LEU A 92 6.49 -0.55 -0.41
CA LEU A 92 5.43 -0.83 -1.38
C LEU A 92 4.32 -1.64 -0.71
N ASP A 93 3.10 -1.09 -0.68
CA ASP A 93 1.92 -1.77 -0.11
C ASP A 93 0.73 -1.71 -1.06
N CYS A 94 0.16 -2.88 -1.38
CA CYS A 94 -1.12 -2.98 -2.08
C CYS A 94 -1.95 -4.21 -1.72
N GLY A 95 -1.54 -5.00 -0.71
CA GLY A 95 -2.22 -6.23 -0.30
C GLY A 95 -2.26 -7.38 -1.33
N SER A 96 -1.61 -7.26 -2.50
CA SER A 96 -1.58 -8.29 -3.55
C SER A 96 -0.14 -8.76 -3.83
N HIS A 97 0.16 -10.02 -3.50
CA HIS A 97 1.47 -10.62 -3.78
C HIS A 97 1.83 -10.61 -5.25
N GLU A 98 0.86 -10.89 -6.12
CA GLU A 98 1.06 -10.92 -7.57
C GLU A 98 1.41 -9.53 -8.12
N ALA A 99 0.72 -8.48 -7.64
CA ALA A 99 1.01 -7.10 -8.05
C ALA A 99 2.37 -6.63 -7.53
N LEU A 100 2.72 -6.96 -6.28
CA LEU A 100 4.03 -6.67 -5.71
C LEU A 100 5.13 -7.39 -6.49
N THR A 101 4.95 -8.68 -6.80
CA THR A 101 5.89 -9.46 -7.62
C THR A 101 6.13 -8.81 -8.98
N ALA A 102 5.06 -8.40 -9.65
CA ALA A 102 5.15 -7.77 -10.97
C ALA A 102 5.90 -6.42 -10.94
N VAL A 103 5.68 -5.60 -9.91
CA VAL A 103 6.27 -4.24 -9.87
C VAL A 103 7.74 -4.23 -9.46
N LEU A 104 8.22 -5.27 -8.76
CA LEU A 104 9.60 -5.32 -8.24
C LEU A 104 10.67 -5.22 -9.32
N ALA A 105 10.41 -5.72 -10.53
CA ALA A 105 11.34 -5.62 -11.65
C ALA A 105 11.46 -4.19 -12.23
N GLU A 106 10.50 -3.31 -11.93
CA GLU A 106 10.41 -1.96 -12.52
C GLU A 106 11.02 -0.87 -11.63
N ILE A 107 11.13 -1.13 -10.32
CA ILE A 107 11.53 -0.13 -9.32
C ILE A 107 12.90 -0.52 -8.77
N PRO A 108 13.97 0.27 -9.01
CA PRO A 108 15.30 -0.07 -8.47
C PRO A 108 15.33 0.08 -6.93
N PRO A 109 16.26 -0.58 -6.21
CA PRO A 109 16.47 -0.34 -4.78
C PRO A 109 16.91 1.11 -4.48
N PRO A 110 16.76 1.61 -3.23
CA PRO A 110 16.28 0.89 -2.03
C PRO A 110 14.76 0.78 -1.97
N LEU A 111 14.25 -0.43 -1.70
CA LEU A 111 12.83 -0.70 -1.56
C LEU A 111 12.54 -1.81 -0.54
N THR A 112 11.34 -1.77 0.02
CA THR A 112 10.83 -2.79 0.94
C THR A 112 9.42 -3.19 0.53
N VAL A 113 9.13 -4.49 0.52
CA VAL A 113 7.80 -5.04 0.24
C VAL A 113 6.99 -5.12 1.54
N ASN A 114 5.78 -4.56 1.56
CA ASN A 114 4.87 -4.57 2.70
C ASN A 114 3.47 -5.08 2.32
N ALA A 115 3.01 -6.25 2.76
CA ALA A 115 3.73 -7.32 3.45
C ALA A 115 3.62 -8.63 2.68
N VAL A 116 4.55 -9.55 2.98
CA VAL A 116 4.49 -10.95 2.60
C VAL A 116 3.70 -11.69 3.68
N PHE A 117 2.69 -12.45 3.24
CA PHE A 117 1.89 -13.34 4.08
C PHE A 117 2.26 -14.80 3.76
N PRO A 118 3.10 -15.47 4.57
CA PRO A 118 3.67 -16.78 4.27
C PRO A 118 2.68 -17.87 3.83
N GLU A 119 1.46 -17.82 4.33
CA GLU A 119 0.39 -18.78 4.07
C GLU A 119 -0.38 -18.54 2.77
N ARG A 120 -0.23 -17.35 2.16
CA ARG A 120 -0.97 -17.01 0.94
C ARG A 120 -0.27 -17.55 -0.31
N PRO A 121 -1.05 -17.91 -1.36
CA PRO A 121 -0.49 -18.18 -2.67
C PRO A 121 0.41 -17.02 -3.16
N GLY A 122 1.47 -17.35 -3.90
CA GLY A 122 2.39 -16.35 -4.44
C GLY A 122 3.44 -15.84 -3.45
N ALA A 123 3.43 -16.27 -2.18
CA ALA A 123 4.40 -15.80 -1.18
C ALA A 123 5.84 -16.15 -1.56
N ARG A 124 6.07 -17.36 -2.07
CA ARG A 124 7.41 -17.81 -2.47
C ARG A 124 7.92 -17.01 -3.68
N GLU A 125 7.08 -16.85 -4.68
CA GLU A 125 7.36 -16.09 -5.89
C GLU A 125 7.67 -14.62 -5.57
N LEU A 126 6.93 -14.02 -4.63
CA LEU A 126 7.19 -12.67 -4.15
C LEU A 126 8.54 -12.56 -3.43
N LEU A 127 8.89 -13.55 -2.59
CA LEU A 127 10.18 -13.57 -1.90
C LEU A 127 11.36 -13.74 -2.87
N ASP A 128 11.23 -14.64 -3.85
CA ASP A 128 12.25 -14.83 -4.88
C ASP A 128 12.41 -13.54 -5.73
N ALA A 129 11.31 -12.85 -6.06
CA ALA A 129 11.35 -11.57 -6.77
C ALA A 129 11.96 -10.45 -5.91
N ALA A 130 11.64 -10.39 -4.61
CA ALA A 130 12.22 -9.43 -3.69
C ALA A 130 13.74 -9.62 -3.58
N ALA A 131 14.20 -10.87 -3.44
CA ALA A 131 15.62 -11.21 -3.44
C ALA A 131 16.31 -10.79 -4.74
N ALA A 132 15.71 -11.08 -5.91
CA ALA A 132 16.24 -10.68 -7.21
C ALA A 132 16.33 -9.16 -7.38
N ALA A 133 15.40 -8.40 -6.81
CA ALA A 133 15.37 -6.95 -6.84
C ALA A 133 16.27 -6.28 -5.78
N GLY A 134 16.87 -7.06 -4.86
CA GLY A 134 17.60 -6.52 -3.72
C GLY A 134 16.71 -5.74 -2.75
N ALA A 135 15.46 -6.18 -2.61
CA ALA A 135 14.44 -5.56 -1.76
C ALA A 135 14.42 -6.18 -0.36
N ASP A 136 14.20 -5.33 0.64
CA ASP A 136 13.82 -5.82 1.96
C ASP A 136 12.37 -6.32 1.93
N VAL A 137 11.99 -7.13 2.92
CA VAL A 137 10.61 -7.62 3.05
C VAL A 137 10.08 -7.44 4.47
N VAL A 138 8.81 -7.05 4.57
CA VAL A 138 8.02 -7.16 5.79
C VAL A 138 7.24 -8.46 5.71
N VAL A 139 7.34 -9.29 6.75
CA VAL A 139 6.53 -10.50 6.88
C VAL A 139 5.48 -10.26 7.96
N SER A 140 4.22 -10.42 7.57
CA SER A 140 3.07 -10.29 8.46
C SER A 140 2.33 -11.63 8.57
N PRO A 141 1.81 -12.00 9.76
CA PRO A 141 0.96 -13.17 9.91
C PRO A 141 -0.38 -12.99 9.19
N ALA A 142 -1.03 -14.11 8.86
CA ALA A 142 -2.32 -14.15 8.14
C ALA A 142 -3.45 -13.37 8.79
N GLY A 143 -3.40 -13.20 10.11
CA GLY A 143 -4.42 -12.52 10.89
C GLY A 143 -4.06 -12.38 12.36
N ILE A 144 -4.81 -11.50 13.04
CA ILE A 144 -4.68 -11.19 14.47
C ILE A 144 -5.28 -12.31 15.36
N ALA A 145 -6.07 -13.21 14.77
CA ALA A 145 -6.95 -14.13 15.51
C ALA A 145 -6.22 -15.24 16.29
N ASP A 146 -4.95 -15.54 15.94
CA ASP A 146 -4.10 -16.52 16.63
C ASP A 146 -2.96 -15.84 17.42
N ALA A 147 -3.17 -14.59 17.87
CA ALA A 147 -2.17 -13.78 18.56
C ALA A 147 -1.87 -14.22 20.00
N ASP A 148 -1.87 -15.54 20.28
CA ASP A 148 -1.04 -16.03 21.38
C ASP A 148 0.43 -16.05 20.92
N LEU A 149 1.34 -15.98 21.90
CA LEU A 149 2.77 -15.96 21.60
C LEU A 149 3.21 -17.18 20.78
N ALA A 150 2.56 -18.33 20.97
CA ALA A 150 2.91 -19.56 20.26
C ALA A 150 2.52 -19.50 18.76
N GLY A 151 1.41 -18.87 18.42
CA GLY A 151 1.00 -18.60 17.04
C GLY A 151 1.98 -17.67 16.34
N LEU A 152 2.35 -16.57 16.98
CA LEU A 152 3.35 -15.64 16.45
C LEU A 152 4.71 -16.30 16.24
N LEU A 153 5.16 -17.15 17.17
CA LEU A 153 6.43 -17.89 17.04
C LEU A 153 6.40 -18.89 15.88
N ARG A 154 5.30 -19.63 15.70
CA ARG A 154 5.15 -20.56 14.56
C ARG A 154 5.18 -19.83 13.22
N GLU A 155 4.53 -18.66 13.13
CA GLU A 155 4.58 -17.85 11.91
C GLU A 155 5.99 -17.29 11.66
N ALA A 156 6.68 -16.85 12.70
CA ALA A 156 8.06 -16.41 12.60
C ALA A 156 8.99 -17.54 12.11
N GLU A 157 8.81 -18.77 12.58
CA GLU A 157 9.55 -19.94 12.12
C GLU A 157 9.25 -20.28 10.65
N ARG A 158 7.98 -20.26 10.25
CA ARG A 158 7.57 -20.47 8.84
C ARG A 158 8.18 -19.43 7.92
N ALA A 159 8.05 -18.16 8.29
CA ALA A 159 8.64 -17.04 7.58
C ALA A 159 10.16 -17.19 7.46
N ARG A 160 10.86 -17.54 8.55
CA ARG A 160 12.31 -17.77 8.53
C ARG A 160 12.71 -18.88 7.56
N ALA A 161 11.98 -19.99 7.52
CA ALA A 161 12.24 -21.08 6.59
C ALA A 161 12.06 -20.65 5.13
N LEU A 162 11.02 -19.86 4.84
CA LEU A 162 10.77 -19.31 3.51
C LEU A 162 11.84 -18.31 3.07
N LEU A 163 12.20 -17.38 3.96
CA LEU A 163 13.26 -16.39 3.75
C LEU A 163 14.61 -17.06 3.45
N ALA A 164 14.98 -18.05 4.27
CA ALA A 164 16.20 -18.84 4.05
C ALA A 164 16.18 -19.56 2.70
N GLY A 165 15.01 -20.12 2.31
CA GLY A 165 14.83 -20.75 1.00
C GLY A 165 14.97 -19.79 -0.18
N ALA A 166 14.67 -18.50 0.02
CA ALA A 166 14.83 -17.44 -0.99
C ALA A 166 16.20 -16.73 -0.93
N GLY A 167 17.08 -17.12 0.00
CA GLY A 167 18.38 -16.47 0.19
C GLY A 167 18.33 -15.09 0.87
N LEU A 168 17.19 -14.74 1.48
CA LEU A 168 17.02 -13.50 2.23
C LEU A 168 17.48 -13.69 3.68
N VAL A 169 18.38 -12.82 4.13
CA VAL A 169 18.98 -12.89 5.48
C VAL A 169 18.43 -11.86 6.46
N GLU A 170 17.78 -10.80 5.95
CA GLU A 170 17.16 -9.76 6.76
C GLU A 170 15.70 -9.55 6.32
N ALA A 171 14.81 -9.42 7.31
CA ALA A 171 13.39 -9.15 7.11
C ALA A 171 12.84 -8.42 8.34
N TRP A 172 11.79 -7.63 8.11
CA TRP A 172 11.01 -6.99 9.16
C TRP A 172 9.86 -7.92 9.53
N PHE A 173 9.63 -8.13 10.83
CA PHE A 173 8.50 -8.92 11.32
C PHE A 173 7.43 -8.00 11.88
N ASP A 174 6.26 -8.02 11.27
CA ASP A 174 5.08 -7.32 11.76
C ASP A 174 4.32 -8.21 12.73
N CYS A 175 4.19 -7.75 13.97
CA CYS A 175 3.50 -8.49 15.03
C CYS A 175 1.98 -8.29 15.02
N LEU A 176 1.43 -7.48 14.09
CA LEU A 176 0.02 -7.12 14.01
C LEU A 176 -0.58 -6.75 15.37
N ALA A 177 0.07 -5.84 16.08
CA ALA A 177 -0.37 -5.41 17.41
C ALA A 177 -1.84 -4.97 17.37
N ALA A 178 -2.69 -5.68 18.11
CA ALA A 178 -4.10 -5.34 18.23
C ALA A 178 -4.24 -3.96 18.91
N PRO A 179 -5.22 -3.13 18.50
CA PRO A 179 -5.51 -1.91 19.22
C PRO A 179 -5.84 -2.24 20.68
N PRO A 180 -5.45 -1.37 21.64
CA PRO A 180 -5.82 -1.59 23.04
C PRO A 180 -7.34 -1.68 23.17
N PRO A 181 -7.86 -2.50 24.10
CA PRO A 181 -9.29 -2.61 24.31
C PRO A 181 -9.89 -1.23 24.59
N ALA A 182 -11.11 -1.00 24.08
CA ALA A 182 -11.81 0.24 24.38
C ALA A 182 -11.96 0.39 25.90
N PRO A 183 -11.75 1.59 26.46
CA PRO A 183 -11.97 1.81 27.88
C PRO A 183 -13.43 1.48 28.23
N PRO A 184 -13.69 0.89 29.41
CA PRO A 184 -15.03 0.49 29.82
C PRO A 184 -16.00 1.68 29.73
N GLY A 185 -17.18 1.46 29.15
CA GLY A 185 -18.21 2.48 28.97
C GLY A 185 -18.14 3.28 27.66
N ARG A 186 -17.08 3.12 26.85
CA ARG A 186 -17.04 3.67 25.50
C ARG A 186 -17.54 2.61 24.52
N ALA A 187 -18.68 2.85 23.89
CA ALA A 187 -19.14 2.00 22.79
C ALA A 187 -18.02 1.90 21.74
N PRO A 188 -17.76 0.72 21.15
CA PRO A 188 -16.78 0.60 20.09
C PRO A 188 -17.13 1.61 18.99
N ALA A 189 -16.15 2.40 18.57
CA ALA A 189 -16.33 3.21 17.38
C ALA A 189 -16.77 2.27 16.26
N PRO A 190 -17.85 2.58 15.52
CA PRO A 190 -18.30 1.71 14.45
C PRO A 190 -17.11 1.49 13.51
N ALA A 191 -16.77 0.23 13.26
CA ALA A 191 -15.78 -0.13 12.26
C ALA A 191 -16.19 0.62 10.99
N ARG A 192 -15.37 1.59 10.55
CA ARG A 192 -15.61 2.27 9.28
C ARG A 192 -15.43 1.21 8.21
N ALA A 193 -16.54 0.58 7.82
CA ALA A 193 -16.56 -0.24 6.62
C ALA A 193 -15.95 0.60 5.49
N PRO A 194 -15.05 0.03 4.67
CA PRO A 194 -14.62 0.71 3.45
C PRO A 194 -15.90 1.10 2.72
N ALA A 195 -16.05 2.40 2.43
CA ALA A 195 -17.27 2.94 1.86
C ALA A 195 -17.62 2.13 0.61
N ALA A 196 -18.59 1.22 0.74
CA ALA A 196 -19.16 0.53 -0.38
C ALA A 196 -19.70 1.65 -1.27
N ARG A 197 -19.06 1.85 -2.43
CA ARG A 197 -19.57 2.75 -3.46
C ARG A 197 -21.00 2.28 -3.74
N ALA A 198 -21.98 3.04 -3.23
CA ALA A 198 -23.34 2.91 -3.69
C ALA A 198 -23.28 3.02 -5.22
N ALA A 199 -23.62 1.93 -5.90
CA ALA A 199 -23.73 1.90 -7.34
C ALA A 199 -24.69 3.03 -7.71
N ARG A 200 -24.16 4.08 -8.34
CA ARG A 200 -25.02 5.10 -8.94
C ARG A 200 -25.92 4.38 -9.94
N PRO A 201 -27.25 4.59 -9.90
CA PRO A 201 -28.13 4.01 -10.90
C PRO A 201 -27.63 4.47 -12.28
N ARG A 202 -27.35 3.51 -13.16
CA ARG A 202 -27.05 3.75 -14.56
C ARG A 202 -28.16 4.63 -15.12
N ARG A 203 -27.86 5.89 -15.45
CA ARG A 203 -28.75 6.68 -16.30
C ARG A 203 -28.79 5.95 -17.64
N GLY A 204 -29.95 5.37 -17.96
CA GLY A 204 -30.20 4.78 -19.26
C GLY A 204 -29.99 5.81 -20.39
N PRO A 205 -29.76 5.34 -21.63
CA PRO A 205 -29.61 6.23 -22.76
C PRO A 205 -30.87 7.09 -22.91
N ARG A 206 -30.67 8.41 -23.09
CA ARG A 206 -31.74 9.33 -23.51
C ARG A 206 -32.29 8.84 -24.86
N PRO A 207 -33.61 8.67 -25.02
CA PRO A 207 -34.18 8.43 -26.34
C PRO A 207 -33.93 9.66 -27.22
N ALA A 208 -33.49 9.42 -28.44
CA ALA A 208 -33.44 10.42 -29.49
C ALA A 208 -34.87 10.71 -29.98
N GLY A 209 -35.18 11.99 -30.19
CA GLY A 209 -36.29 12.42 -31.05
C GLY A 209 -37.49 13.01 -30.31
N ALA A 210 -37.65 14.33 -30.44
CA ALA A 210 -38.94 14.99 -30.69
C ALA A 210 -38.69 16.50 -30.93
N ASP A 211 -38.08 16.86 -32.06
CA ASP A 211 -38.28 18.21 -32.62
C ASP A 211 -39.67 18.21 -33.28
N VAL A 212 -40.66 18.64 -32.50
CA VAL A 212 -42.01 18.89 -32.99
C VAL A 212 -42.06 20.31 -33.52
N ALA A 213 -42.24 20.41 -34.84
CA ALA A 213 -42.66 21.61 -35.53
C ALA A 213 -43.90 22.23 -34.88
N ARG A 214 -43.88 23.55 -34.64
CA ARG A 214 -45.10 24.35 -34.54
C ARG A 214 -45.03 25.48 -35.54
N GLY A 215 -45.73 25.26 -36.65
CA GLY A 215 -46.17 26.33 -37.54
C GLY A 215 -47.55 26.84 -37.10
N ALA A 216 -47.72 28.16 -37.28
CA ALA A 216 -48.93 28.90 -37.63
C ALA A 216 -50.21 28.82 -36.78
N GLY A 217 -50.62 30.00 -36.30
CA GLY A 217 -52.01 30.38 -36.05
C GLY A 217 -52.18 31.87 -36.32
N ALA A 218 -52.80 32.21 -37.46
CA ALA A 218 -53.31 33.54 -37.85
C ALA A 218 -54.68 33.81 -37.15
N PRO A 219 -55.48 34.87 -37.41
CA PRO A 219 -55.60 35.72 -38.59
C PRO A 219 -54.91 37.09 -38.51
#